data_AF-A0A6I1E1C2-F1
#
_entry.id   AF-A0A6I1E1C2-F1
#
_cell.length_a   1.000
_cell.length_b   1.000
_cell.length_c   1.000
_cell.angle_alpha   90.00
_cell.angle_beta   90.00
_cell.angle_gamma   90.00
#
_symmetry.space_group_name_H-M   'P 1'
#
loop_
_entity.id
_entity.type
_entity.pdbx_description
1 polymer ?
#
loop_
_entity_poly.entity_id
_entity_poly.type
_entity_poly.pdbx_seq_one_letter_code
_entity_poly.pdbx_strand_id
1 'polypeptide(L)' 'MNFRKGTFTGESETEKFPAICRGSYAISEGKLDFTNTCHWTAEFDWSLILHEEWNYDLKGSTLILTKSNGDRYTLTKQ' A
#
# COMPACT_ATOMS: atom_id res chain seq x y z
N MET A 1 -6.80 6.65 2.98
CA MET A 1 -6.61 5.22 3.35
C MET A 1 -7.01 4.96 4.79
N ASN A 2 -7.59 3.80 5.09
CA ASN A 2 -8.04 3.39 6.42
C ASN A 2 -7.30 2.13 6.88
N PHE A 3 -6.81 2.13 8.12
CA PHE A 3 -6.14 0.99 8.76
C PHE A 3 -6.91 0.56 10.01
N ARG A 4 -7.26 -0.72 10.11
CA ARG A 4 -7.96 -1.29 11.27
C ARG A 4 -7.52 -2.71 11.54
N LYS A 5 -6.99 -2.97 12.74
CA LYS A 5 -6.71 -4.33 13.26
C LYS A 5 -5.92 -5.22 12.26
N GLY A 6 -4.86 -4.69 11.65
CA GLY A 6 -4.05 -5.43 10.66
C GLY A 6 -4.66 -5.52 9.26
N THR A 7 -5.76 -4.81 9.00
CA THR A 7 -6.37 -4.69 7.66
C THR A 7 -6.30 -3.26 7.15
N PHE A 8 -6.21 -3.11 5.84
CA PHE A 8 -6.25 -1.82 5.17
C PHE A 8 -7.33 -1.78 4.10
N THR A 9 -7.89 -0.60 3.89
CA THR A 9 -8.72 -0.27 2.73
C THR A 9 -8.33 1.10 2.21
N GLY A 10 -8.36 1.29 0.90
CA GLY A 10 -8.02 2.57 0.32
C GLY A 10 -8.23 2.61 -1.19
N GLU A 11 -8.19 3.83 -1.69
CA GLU A 11 -8.33 4.16 -3.09
C GLU A 11 -7.20 5.11 -3.44
N SER A 12 -6.80 5.12 -4.70
CA SER A 12 -5.87 6.10 -5.22
C SER A 12 -6.63 7.19 -5.98
N GLU A 13 -6.06 8.39 -6.01
CA GLU A 13 -6.55 9.50 -6.82
C GLU A 13 -6.50 9.17 -8.32
N THR A 14 -5.51 8.38 -8.74
CA THR A 14 -5.43 7.84 -10.10
C THR A 14 -6.00 6.43 -10.12
N GLU A 15 -6.97 6.18 -10.99
CA GLU A 15 -7.53 4.85 -11.16
C GLU A 15 -6.41 3.83 -11.38
N LYS A 16 -6.36 2.81 -10.50
CA LYS A 16 -5.39 1.72 -10.52
C LYS A 16 -3.91 2.12 -10.35
N PHE A 17 -3.59 3.33 -9.86
CA PHE A 17 -2.21 3.73 -9.59
C PHE A 17 -2.04 4.52 -8.29
N PRO A 18 -1.50 3.93 -7.20
CA PRO A 18 -1.35 2.49 -7.00
C PRO A 18 -2.71 1.80 -6.81
N ALA A 19 -2.79 0.54 -7.20
CA ALA A 19 -3.92 -0.33 -6.97
C ALA A 19 -3.97 -0.78 -5.49
N ILE A 20 -4.58 0.04 -4.64
CA ILE A 20 -4.68 -0.16 -3.18
C ILE A 20 -5.80 -1.14 -2.84
N CYS A 21 -7.05 -0.79 -3.13
CA CYS A 21 -8.25 -1.59 -2.84
C CYS A 21 -8.36 -2.00 -1.36
N ARG A 22 -8.06 -3.25 -1.00
CA ARG A 22 -8.11 -3.75 0.38
C ARG A 22 -7.19 -4.94 0.60
N GLY A 23 -6.88 -5.21 1.86
CA GLY A 23 -6.03 -6.32 2.23
C GLY A 23 -5.63 -6.33 3.70
N SER A 24 -4.55 -7.05 3.99
CA SER A 24 -3.90 -7.08 5.30
C SER A 24 -2.53 -6.43 5.26
N TYR A 25 -2.10 -5.91 6.41
CA TYR A 25 -0.75 -5.42 6.58
C TYR A 25 -0.14 -5.97 7.87
N ALA A 26 1.18 -6.15 7.84
CA ALA A 26 1.98 -6.55 9.00
C ALA A 26 3.20 -5.65 9.13
N ILE A 27 3.62 -5.40 10.37
CA ILE A 27 4.88 -4.69 10.65
C ILE A 27 5.85 -5.71 11.23
N SER A 28 6.99 -5.90 10.57
CA SER A 28 8.06 -6.78 11.04
C SER A 28 9.41 -6.13 10.76
N GLU A 29 10.31 -6.15 11.75
CA GLU A 29 11.67 -5.59 11.63
C GLU A 29 11.73 -4.13 11.12
N GLY A 30 10.70 -3.32 11.42
CA GLY A 30 10.63 -1.93 10.95
C GLY A 30 10.20 -1.77 9.48
N LYS A 31 9.81 -2.86 8.81
CA LYS A 31 9.18 -2.85 7.49
C LYS A 31 7.67 -3.03 7.60
N LEU A 32 6.96 -2.57 6.58
CA LEU A 32 5.53 -2.72 6.42
C LEU A 32 5.25 -3.64 5.23
N ASP A 33 4.70 -4.82 5.48
CA ASP A 33 4.32 -5.79 4.45
C ASP A 33 2.82 -5.68 4.15
N PHE A 34 2.47 -5.59 2.87
CA PHE A 34 1.11 -5.52 2.38
C PHE A 34 0.72 -6.77 1.59
N THR A 35 -0.44 -7.33 1.91
CA THR A 35 -1.09 -8.38 1.12
C THR A 35 -2.38 -7.85 0.51
N ASN A 36 -2.39 -7.63 -0.79
CA ASN A 36 -3.59 -7.24 -1.54
C ASN A 36 -4.52 -8.45 -1.73
N THR A 37 -5.81 -8.31 -1.48
CA THR A 37 -6.78 -9.42 -1.63
C THR A 37 -7.83 -9.17 -2.71
N CYS A 38 -7.65 -8.13 -3.52
CA CYS A 38 -8.56 -7.83 -4.62
C CYS A 38 -8.25 -8.63 -5.87
N HIS A 39 -9.29 -8.97 -6.62
CA HIS A 39 -9.14 -9.64 -7.91
C HIS A 39 -8.74 -8.62 -8.97
N TRP A 40 -7.49 -8.70 -9.42
CA TRP A 40 -6.98 -7.95 -10.56
C TRP A 40 -6.96 -8.85 -11.78
N THR A 41 -7.35 -8.29 -12.92
CA THR A 41 -7.38 -9.02 -14.19
C THR A 41 -5.97 -9.22 -14.74
N ALA A 42 -5.78 -10.18 -15.65
CA ALA A 42 -4.45 -10.57 -16.14
C ALA A 42 -3.79 -9.49 -17.02
N GLU A 43 -4.61 -8.62 -17.63
CA GLU A 43 -4.17 -7.46 -18.41
C GLU A 43 -3.74 -6.28 -17.54
N PHE A 44 -3.98 -6.33 -16.22
CA PHE A 44 -3.54 -5.28 -15.32
C PHE A 44 -2.04 -5.39 -15.03
N ASP A 45 -1.34 -4.26 -14.96
CA ASP A 45 0.05 -4.24 -14.53
C ASP A 45 0.13 -4.46 -13.02
N TRP A 46 0.49 -5.68 -12.62
CA TRP A 46 0.54 -6.08 -11.22
C TRP A 46 1.62 -5.35 -10.41
N SER A 47 2.61 -4.73 -11.09
CA SER A 47 3.62 -3.91 -10.41
C SER A 47 3.03 -2.67 -9.72
N LEU A 48 1.81 -2.28 -10.12
CA LEU A 48 1.07 -1.15 -9.56
C LEU A 48 0.22 -1.52 -8.34
N ILE A 49 0.08 -2.81 -8.03
CA ILE A 49 -0.68 -3.27 -6.86
C ILE A 49 0.09 -2.87 -5.60
N LEU A 50 -0.61 -2.37 -4.58
CA LEU A 50 0.00 -2.22 -3.26
C LEU A 50 0.12 -3.61 -2.63
N HIS A 51 1.31 -4.21 -2.78
CA HIS A 51 1.72 -5.49 -2.20
C HIS A 51 3.17 -5.41 -1.73
N GLU A 52 3.69 -6.46 -1.09
CA GLU A 52 5.10 -6.63 -0.68
C GLU A 52 5.56 -5.76 0.51
N GLU A 53 6.85 -5.89 0.84
CA GLU A 53 7.51 -5.15 1.91
C GLU A 53 7.96 -3.75 1.49
N TRP A 54 7.71 -2.78 2.38
CA TRP A 54 8.09 -1.39 2.19
C TRP A 54 8.87 -0.88 3.40
N ASN A 55 9.86 -0.03 3.12
CA ASN A 55 10.32 0.91 4.13
C ASN A 55 9.22 1.95 4.31
N TYR A 56 8.93 2.35 5.54
CA TYR A 56 7.86 3.31 5.79
C TYR A 56 8.27 4.42 6.77
N ASP A 57 7.65 5.57 6.61
CA ASP A 57 7.73 6.70 7.54
C ASP A 57 6.32 7.26 7.75
N LEU A 58 5.89 7.38 9.00
CA LEU A 58 4.56 7.88 9.36
C LEU A 58 4.68 9.27 9.98
N LYS A 59 4.24 10.29 9.23
CA LYS A 59 4.22 11.69 9.65
C LYS A 59 2.79 12.17 9.84
N GLY A 60 2.27 12.01 11.06
CA GLY A 60 0.90 12.38 11.38
C GLY A 60 -0.12 11.52 10.63
N SER A 61 -0.85 12.12 9.68
CA SER A 61 -1.80 11.43 8.80
C SER A 61 -1.18 10.94 7.49
N THR A 62 0.10 11.21 7.25
CA THR A 62 0.79 10.86 6.00
C THR A 62 1.70 9.66 6.22
N LEU A 63 1.46 8.58 5.48
CA LEU A 63 2.31 7.41 5.41
C LEU A 63 3.12 7.46 4.10
N ILE A 64 4.44 7.50 4.22
CA ILE A 64 5.36 7.49 3.10
C ILE A 64 5.93 6.07 3.01
N LEU A 65 5.73 5.41 1.87
CA LEU A 65 6.28 4.09 1.57
C LEU A 65 7.40 4.24 0.55
N THR A 66 8.53 3.57 0.76
CA THR A 66 9.68 3.58 -0.13
C THR A 66 10.11 2.15 -0.47
N LYS A 67 10.09 1.81 -1.77
CA LYS A 67 10.66 0.56 -2.28
C LYS A 67 12.18 0.57 -2.16
N SER A 68 12.78 -0.61 -2.22
CA SER A 68 14.25 -0.77 -2.25
C SER A 68 14.91 -0.11 -3.47
N ASN A 69 14.20 0.00 -4.60
CA ASN A 69 14.66 0.68 -5.81
C ASN A 69 14.51 2.22 -5.75
N GLY A 70 13.93 2.77 -4.68
CA GLY A 70 13.72 4.20 -4.48
C GLY A 70 12.32 4.71 -4.86
N ASP A 71 11.44 3.89 -5.43
CA ASP A 71 10.07 4.29 -5.74
C ASP A 71 9.31 4.65 -4.46
N ARG A 72 8.50 5.69 -4.51
CA ARG A 72 7.86 6.25 -3.32
C ARG A 72 6.38 6.48 -3.49
N TYR A 73 5.58 5.94 -2.58
CA TYR A 73 4.15 6.22 -2.45
C TYR A 73 3.87 7.07 -1.22
N THR A 74 3.02 8.07 -1.38
CA THR A 74 2.53 8.91 -0.27
C THR A 74 1.05 8.63 -0.09
N LEU A 75 0.68 8.05 1.04
CA LEU A 75 -0.67 7.63 1.35
C LEU A 75 -1.20 8.47 2.51
N THR A 76 -2.30 9.18 2.29
CA THR A 76 -2.90 10.03 3.32
C THR A 76 -4.07 9.29 3.99
N LYS A 77 -4.10 9.33 5.32
CA LYS A 77 -5.25 8.88 6.10
C LYS A 77 -6.41 9.86 5.87
N GLN A 78 -7.56 9.32 5.47
CA GLN A 78 -8.83 10.06 5.42
C GLN A 78 -9.62 9.80 6.70
#